data_AF-A0A2A2M433-F1
#
_entry.id   AF-A0A2A2M433-F1
#
_cell.length_a   1.000
_cell.length_b   1.000
_cell.length_c   1.000
_cell.angle_alpha   90.00
_cell.angle_beta   90.00
_cell.angle_gamma   90.00
#
_symmetry.space_group_name_H-M   'P 1'
#
loop_
_entity.id
_entity.type
_entity.pdbx_description
1 polymer ?
#
loop_
_entity_poly.entity_id
_entity_poly.type
_entity_poly.pdbx_seq_one_letter_code
_entity_poly.pdbx_strand_id
1 'polypeptide(L)'
;MLVGSAKGLGLLDFQDALAGHPAYDLVSLLQDARRDVDPEVERVMLDRYRAATGVGEGFMDAYHVLGAQRNAKIIGIFTRLWRRDGKPRYAALCPRVWSYLERDLSQPALAPVARWFDENVPPELRGDPKVLSA
;
A
#
# COMPACT_ATOMS: atom_id res chain seq x y z
N MET A 1 -8.35 -8.68 -11.28
CA MET A 1 -8.02 -8.51 -12.71
C MET A 1 -7.86 -9.88 -13.34
N LEU A 2 -8.42 -10.09 -14.54
CA LEU A 2 -8.21 -11.30 -15.35
C LEU A 2 -7.45 -10.92 -16.62
N VAL A 3 -6.44 -11.69 -17.00
CA VAL A 3 -5.66 -11.48 -18.23
C VAL A 3 -6.13 -12.50 -19.26
N GLY A 4 -6.74 -12.02 -20.35
CA GLY A 4 -7.21 -12.86 -21.44
C GLY A 4 -6.11 -13.18 -22.46
N SER A 5 -6.31 -14.24 -23.25
CA SER A 5 -5.40 -14.66 -24.33
C SER A 5 -5.17 -13.57 -25.40
N ALA A 6 -6.07 -12.60 -25.53
CA ALA A 6 -5.98 -11.46 -26.43
C ALA A 6 -5.27 -10.23 -25.84
N LYS A 7 -4.46 -10.37 -24.77
CA LYS A 7 -3.88 -9.23 -24.00
C LYS A 7 -4.92 -8.26 -23.42
N GLY A 8 -6.18 -8.69 -23.30
CA GLY A 8 -7.24 -7.92 -22.66
C GLY A 8 -7.16 -8.03 -21.14
N LEU A 9 -7.47 -6.93 -20.45
CA LEU A 9 -7.54 -6.85 -19.00
C LEU A 9 -8.99 -6.71 -18.55
N GLY A 10 -9.52 -7.73 -17.85
CA GLY A 10 -10.83 -7.66 -17.22
C GLY A 10 -10.74 -7.04 -15.82
N LEU A 11 -11.48 -5.97 -15.58
CA LEU A 11 -11.67 -5.36 -14.26
C LEU A 11 -12.95 -5.90 -13.62
N LEU A 12 -12.85 -6.38 -12.38
CA LEU A 12 -13.94 -6.94 -11.59
C LEU A 12 -13.90 -6.32 -10.19
N ASP A 13 -14.96 -6.53 -9.40
CA ASP A 13 -15.07 -6.07 -8.00
C ASP A 13 -15.10 -4.53 -7.86
N PHE A 14 -15.78 -3.84 -8.79
CA PHE A 14 -15.90 -2.37 -8.86
C PHE A 14 -17.23 -1.82 -8.33
N GLN A 15 -18.11 -2.66 -7.79
CA GLN A 15 -19.46 -2.26 -7.34
C GLN A 15 -19.44 -1.22 -6.21
N ASP A 16 -18.36 -1.16 -5.44
CA ASP A 16 -18.16 -0.21 -4.34
C ASP A 16 -17.18 0.92 -4.72
N ALA A 17 -16.97 1.18 -6.01
CA ALA A 17 -16.05 2.21 -6.49
C ALA A 17 -16.48 3.62 -6.02
N LEU A 18 -15.49 4.46 -5.72
CA LEU A 18 -15.67 5.83 -5.26
C LEU A 18 -14.81 6.80 -6.07
N ALA A 19 -15.20 8.08 -6.06
CA ALA A 19 -14.35 9.14 -6.58
C ALA A 19 -13.17 9.39 -5.63
N GLY A 20 -11.97 9.52 -6.19
CA GLY A 20 -10.74 9.74 -5.45
C GLY A 20 -9.62 10.26 -6.33
N HIS A 21 -8.45 10.49 -5.72
CA HIS A 21 -7.28 10.93 -6.46
C HIS A 21 -6.79 9.82 -7.41
N PRO A 22 -6.34 10.14 -8.64
CA PRO A 22 -5.91 9.14 -9.64
C PRO A 22 -4.79 8.21 -9.19
N ALA A 23 -3.97 8.65 -8.22
CA ALA A 23 -2.90 7.81 -7.66
C ALA A 23 -3.43 6.64 -6.82
N TYR A 24 -4.68 6.65 -6.35
CA TYR A 24 -5.19 5.68 -5.38
C TYR A 24 -5.14 4.23 -5.91
N ASP A 25 -5.65 4.00 -7.12
CA ASP A 25 -5.62 2.67 -7.73
C ASP A 25 -4.18 2.25 -8.07
N LEU A 26 -3.32 3.20 -8.45
CA LEU A 26 -1.93 2.94 -8.78
C LEU A 26 -1.13 2.49 -7.56
N VAL A 27 -1.29 3.18 -6.42
CA VAL A 27 -0.74 2.74 -5.12
C VAL A 27 -1.22 1.33 -4.80
N SER A 28 -2.53 1.08 -4.99
CA SER A 28 -3.13 -0.21 -4.63
C SER A 28 -2.55 -1.39 -5.41
N LEU A 29 -2.14 -1.12 -6.65
CA LEU A 29 -1.56 -2.07 -7.59
C LEU A 29 -0.05 -2.25 -7.39
N LEU A 30 0.69 -1.15 -7.25
CA LEU A 30 2.14 -1.17 -7.20
C LEU A 30 2.70 -1.44 -5.79
N GLN A 31 1.89 -1.17 -4.76
CA GLN A 31 2.14 -1.56 -3.37
C GLN A 31 1.14 -2.63 -2.93
N ASP A 32 1.09 -3.74 -3.68
CA ASP A 32 0.18 -4.85 -3.36
C ASP A 32 0.63 -5.54 -2.06
N ALA A 33 -0.21 -5.50 -1.03
CA ALA A 33 0.03 -6.17 0.24
C ALA A 33 0.16 -7.71 0.12
N ARG A 34 -0.34 -8.30 -0.97
CA ARG A 34 -0.44 -9.75 -1.17
C ARG A 34 0.63 -10.30 -2.11
N ARG A 35 1.38 -9.46 -2.81
CA ARG A 35 2.42 -9.85 -3.75
C ARG A 35 3.64 -8.97 -3.60
N ASP A 36 4.82 -9.57 -3.76
CA ASP A 36 6.04 -8.79 -3.91
C ASP A 36 6.04 -8.17 -5.31
N VAL A 37 5.84 -6.85 -5.35
CA VAL A 37 6.03 -6.06 -6.56
C VAL A 37 7.46 -5.56 -6.53
N ASP A 38 8.21 -5.84 -7.59
CA ASP A 38 9.59 -5.36 -7.71
C ASP A 38 9.59 -3.81 -7.71
N PRO A 39 10.44 -3.15 -6.90
CA PRO A 39 10.56 -1.69 -6.90
C PRO A 39 10.82 -1.09 -8.30
N GLU A 40 11.49 -1.83 -9.18
CA GLU A 40 11.72 -1.40 -10.56
C GLU A 40 10.42 -1.41 -11.37
N VAL A 41 9.53 -2.39 -11.14
CA VAL A 41 8.20 -2.41 -11.77
C VAL A 41 7.37 -1.22 -11.30
N GLU A 42 7.39 -0.92 -10.00
CA GLU A 42 6.70 0.27 -9.45
C GLU A 42 7.21 1.56 -10.10
N ARG A 43 8.54 1.74 -10.16
CA ARG A 43 9.17 2.90 -10.79
C ARG A 43 8.77 3.06 -12.26
N VAL A 44 8.94 1.99 -13.06
CA VAL A 44 8.63 2.03 -14.50
C VAL A 44 7.14 2.28 -14.75
N MET A 45 6.25 1.71 -13.93
CA MET A 45 4.81 1.94 -14.08
C MET A 45 4.39 3.35 -13.66
N LEU A 46 5.00 3.93 -12.63
CA LEU A 46 4.80 5.34 -12.26
C LEU A 46 5.25 6.27 -13.38
N ASP A 47 6.45 6.06 -13.94
CA ASP A 47 6.95 6.86 -15.06
C ASP A 47 6.04 6.76 -16.28
N ARG A 48 5.59 5.54 -16.61
CA ARG A 48 4.62 5.29 -17.69
C ARG A 48 3.31 6.03 -17.45
N TYR A 49 2.76 5.96 -16.24
CA TYR A 49 1.49 6.61 -15.90
C TYR A 49 1.61 8.13 -16.03
N ARG A 50 2.68 8.71 -15.48
CA ARG A 50 2.94 10.16 -15.53
C ARG A 50 3.10 10.66 -16.96
N ALA A 51 3.88 9.96 -17.78
CA ALA A 51 4.07 10.30 -19.19
C ALA A 51 2.76 10.23 -19.99
N ALA A 52 1.90 9.24 -19.72
CA ALA A 52 0.64 9.07 -20.44
C ALA A 52 -0.47 10.05 -20.04
N THR A 53 -0.44 10.56 -18.81
CA THR A 53 -1.54 11.36 -18.23
C THR A 53 -1.21 12.83 -18.07
N GLY A 54 0.08 13.19 -18.01
CA GLY A 54 0.51 14.57 -17.77
C GLY A 54 0.19 15.08 -16.36
N VAL A 55 0.05 14.17 -15.37
CA VAL A 55 -0.17 14.56 -13.96
C VAL A 55 0.93 15.51 -13.46
N GLY A 56 0.53 16.51 -12.67
CA GLY A 56 1.39 17.60 -12.23
C GLY A 56 2.38 17.26 -11.10
N GLU A 57 3.12 18.27 -10.66
CA GLU A 57 4.24 18.14 -9.71
C GLU A 57 3.86 17.51 -8.36
N GLY A 58 2.62 17.72 -7.88
CA GLY A 58 2.15 17.15 -6.61
C GLY A 58 1.73 15.67 -6.66
N PHE A 59 1.84 15.00 -7.82
CA PHE A 59 1.37 13.61 -7.96
C PHE A 59 2.12 12.63 -7.06
N MET A 60 3.45 12.77 -6.94
CA MET A 60 4.26 11.86 -6.14
C MET A 60 3.99 12.02 -4.64
N ASP A 61 3.79 13.25 -4.16
CA ASP A 61 3.38 13.50 -2.79
C ASP A 61 2.02 12.84 -2.52
N ALA A 62 1.05 13.00 -3.44
CA ALA A 62 -0.24 12.35 -3.32
C ALA A 62 -0.13 10.81 -3.35
N TYR A 63 0.75 10.26 -4.19
CA TYR A 63 1.01 8.81 -4.25
C TYR A 63 1.50 8.28 -2.90
N HIS A 64 2.50 8.93 -2.30
CA HIS A 64 3.06 8.50 -1.01
C HIS A 64 2.08 8.72 0.15
N VAL A 65 1.36 9.84 0.18
CA VAL A 65 0.33 10.10 1.20
C VAL A 65 -0.77 9.02 1.17
N LEU A 66 -1.23 8.64 -0.03
CA LEU A 66 -2.22 7.58 -0.19
C LEU A 66 -1.64 6.19 0.11
N GLY A 67 -0.35 5.96 -0.22
CA GLY A 67 0.41 4.79 0.19
C GLY A 67 0.40 4.60 1.70
N ALA A 68 0.86 5.61 2.44
CA ALA A 68 0.87 5.61 3.90
C ALA A 68 -0.54 5.38 4.48
N GLN A 69 -1.54 6.13 3.99
CA GLN A 69 -2.92 6.01 4.44
C GLN A 69 -3.47 4.59 4.24
N ARG A 70 -3.28 4.02 3.05
CA ARG A 70 -3.82 2.70 2.70
C ARG A 70 -3.10 1.59 3.44
N ASN A 71 -1.77 1.65 3.52
CA ASN A 71 -0.97 0.62 4.19
C ASN A 71 -1.25 0.59 5.70
N ALA A 72 -1.40 1.76 6.34
CA ALA A 72 -1.86 1.84 7.73
C ALA A 72 -3.23 1.17 7.94
N LYS A 73 -4.19 1.43 7.04
CA LYS A 73 -5.51 0.77 7.07
C LYS A 73 -5.39 -0.75 6.87
N ILE A 74 -4.53 -1.22 5.96
CA ILE A 74 -4.33 -2.64 5.69
C ILE A 74 -3.73 -3.36 6.91
N ILE A 75 -2.77 -2.76 7.61
CA ILE A 75 -2.19 -3.34 8.85
C ILE A 75 -3.31 -3.61 9.87
N GLY A 76 -4.21 -2.64 10.08
CA GLY A 76 -5.38 -2.83 10.95
C GLY A 76 -6.33 -3.92 10.46
N ILE A 77 -6.62 -3.96 9.15
CA ILE A 77 -7.48 -5.00 8.55
C ILE A 77 -6.86 -6.39 8.70
N PHE A 78 -5.57 -6.56 8.43
CA PHE A 78 -4.86 -7.83 8.54
C PHE A 78 -4.79 -8.30 9.98
N THR A 79 -4.54 -7.38 10.91
CA THR A 79 -4.58 -7.65 12.36
C THR A 79 -5.98 -8.12 12.78
N ARG A 80 -7.05 -7.44 12.33
CA ARG A 80 -8.44 -7.86 12.58
C ARG A 80 -8.74 -9.24 11.99
N LEU A 81 -8.35 -9.48 10.74
CA LEU A 81 -8.55 -10.77 10.07
C LEU A 81 -7.83 -11.90 10.82
N TRP A 82 -6.64 -11.64 11.36
CA TRP A 82 -5.92 -12.59 12.19
C TRP A 82 -6.60 -12.83 13.54
N ARG A 83 -6.82 -11.78 14.33
CA ARG A 83 -7.26 -11.90 15.74
C ARG A 83 -8.74 -12.22 15.89
N ARG A 84 -9.61 -11.53 15.15
CA ARG A 84 -11.06 -11.64 15.27
C ARG A 84 -11.62 -12.72 14.34
N ASP A 85 -11.12 -12.78 13.11
CA ASP A 85 -11.70 -13.65 12.08
C ASP A 85 -10.97 -14.99 11.93
N GLY A 86 -9.96 -15.27 12.78
CA GLY A 86 -9.26 -16.55 12.82
C GLY A 86 -8.46 -16.89 11.56
N LYS A 87 -7.96 -15.89 10.82
CA LYS A 87 -7.23 -16.08 9.55
C LYS A 87 -5.72 -15.86 9.75
N PRO A 88 -4.96 -16.87 10.23
CA PRO A 88 -3.57 -16.72 10.65
C PRO A 88 -2.60 -16.29 9.54
N ARG A 89 -2.93 -16.54 8.27
CA ARG A 89 -2.08 -16.16 7.13
C ARG A 89 -1.86 -14.66 6.98
N TYR A 90 -2.78 -13.82 7.47
CA TYR A 90 -2.69 -12.37 7.28
C TYR A 90 -1.61 -11.71 8.14
N ALA A 91 -1.28 -12.27 9.29
CA ALA A 91 -0.18 -11.77 10.13
C ALA A 91 1.17 -11.81 9.37
N ALA A 92 1.42 -12.89 8.64
CA ALA A 92 2.63 -13.06 7.84
C ALA A 92 2.75 -12.09 6.65
N LEU A 93 1.67 -11.38 6.30
CA LEU A 93 1.70 -10.33 5.26
C LEU A 93 2.04 -8.95 5.86
N CYS A 94 1.91 -8.74 7.16
CA CYS A 94 2.15 -7.46 7.81
C CYS A 94 3.58 -6.91 7.59
N PRO A 95 4.67 -7.71 7.65
CA PRO A 95 6.03 -7.21 7.39
C PRO A 95 6.17 -6.47 6.05
N ARG A 96 5.54 -6.99 4.98
CA ARG A 96 5.53 -6.35 3.67
C ARG A 96 4.81 -5.01 3.71
N VAL A 97 3.64 -4.96 4.35
CA VAL A 97 2.83 -3.73 4.42
C VAL A 97 3.53 -2.66 5.25
N TRP A 98 4.23 -3.06 6.31
CA TRP A 98 5.10 -2.17 7.06
C TRP A 98 6.23 -1.63 6.19
N SER A 99 6.91 -2.47 5.39
CA SER A 99 7.96 -2.00 4.46
C SER A 99 7.46 -0.91 3.50
N TYR A 100 6.27 -1.07 2.92
CA TYR A 100 5.67 -0.03 2.08
C TYR A 100 5.34 1.24 2.88
N LEU A 101 4.72 1.09 4.06
CA LEU A 101 4.41 2.21 4.94
C LEU A 101 5.67 2.99 5.34
N GLU A 102 6.74 2.32 5.77
CA GLU A 102 8.02 2.96 6.12
C GLU A 102 8.62 3.75 4.96
N ARG A 103 8.59 3.17 3.75
CA ARG A 103 9.07 3.86 2.55
C ARG A 103 8.27 5.11 2.25
N ASP A 104 6.95 5.07 2.43
CA ASP A 104 6.11 6.26 2.27
C ASP A 104 6.37 7.28 3.40
N LEU A 105 6.47 6.83 4.66
CA LEU A 105 6.77 7.70 5.82
C LEU A 105 8.13 8.39 5.71
N SER A 106 9.08 7.81 4.98
CA SER A 106 10.38 8.44 4.70
C SER A 106 10.31 9.69 3.82
N GLN A 107 9.17 9.93 3.17
CA GLN A 107 9.00 11.08 2.28
C GLN A 107 8.80 12.38 3.07
N PRO A 108 9.39 13.51 2.63
CA PRO A 108 9.28 14.79 3.34
C PRO A 108 7.83 15.24 3.61
N ALA A 109 6.92 15.01 2.66
CA ALA A 109 5.50 15.33 2.79
C ALA A 109 4.80 14.61 3.96
N LEU A 110 5.34 13.47 4.40
CA LEU A 110 4.81 12.63 5.46
C LEU A 110 5.52 12.81 6.80
N ALA A 111 6.48 13.73 6.93
CA ALA A 111 7.25 13.92 8.16
C ALA A 111 6.40 14.08 9.44
N PRO A 112 5.25 14.79 9.45
CA PRO A 112 4.39 14.83 10.64
C PRO A 112 3.77 13.48 10.99
N VAL A 113 3.43 12.67 9.99
CA VAL A 113 2.83 11.34 10.16
C VAL A 113 3.89 10.35 10.62
N ALA A 114 5.11 10.43 10.08
CA ALA A 114 6.25 9.61 10.50
C ALA A 114 6.54 9.79 12.00
N ARG A 115 6.62 11.05 12.48
CA ARG A 115 6.78 11.33 13.91
C ARG A 115 5.67 10.72 14.76
N TRP A 116 4.42 10.82 14.31
CA TRP A 116 3.30 10.20 15.03
C TRP A 116 3.47 8.68 15.15
N PHE A 117 3.90 8.00 14.08
CA PHE A 117 4.18 6.57 14.14
C PHE A 117 5.34 6.26 15.08
N ASP A 118 6.42 7.04 15.07
CA ASP A 118 7.58 6.83 15.95
C ASP A 118 7.20 6.96 17.43
N GLU A 119 6.31 7.91 17.77
CA GLU A 119 5.85 8.13 19.14
C GLU A 119 4.83 7.07 19.62
N ASN A 120 3.99 6.55 18.73
CA ASN A 120 2.82 5.73 19.12
C ASN A 120 2.96 4.25 18.77
N VAL A 121 3.77 3.92 17.78
CA VAL A 121 4.04 2.55 17.32
C VAL A 121 5.53 2.47 16.98
N PRO A 122 6.44 2.45 17.97
CA PRO A 122 7.88 2.48 17.70
C PRO A 122 8.34 1.25 16.88
N PRO A 123 9.52 1.31 16.21
CA PRO A 123 9.95 0.30 15.24
C PRO A 123 9.89 -1.16 15.71
N GLU A 124 10.14 -1.43 16.98
CA GLU A 124 10.04 -2.77 17.59
C GLU A 124 8.61 -3.34 17.58
N LEU A 125 7.58 -2.51 17.40
CA LEU A 125 6.18 -2.93 17.26
C LEU A 125 5.74 -3.06 15.78
N ARG A 126 6.62 -2.80 14.81
CA ARG A 126 6.31 -2.78 13.38
C ARG A 126 6.81 -4.05 12.71
N GLY A 127 5.92 -5.01 12.46
CA GLY A 127 6.30 -6.26 11.81
C GLY A 127 5.19 -7.30 11.76
N ASP A 128 5.58 -8.58 11.83
CA ASP A 128 4.63 -9.69 11.95
C ASP A 128 4.06 -9.69 13.38
N PRO A 129 2.77 -9.39 13.56
CA PRO A 129 2.20 -9.26 14.88
C PRO A 129 2.16 -10.59 15.64
N LYS A 130 2.32 -11.75 15.00
CA LYS A 130 2.49 -13.03 15.70
C LYS A 130 3.86 -13.16 16.34
N VAL A 131 4.90 -12.74 15.62
CA VAL A 131 6.29 -12.78 16.12
C VAL A 131 6.45 -11.79 17.27
N LEU A 132 5.85 -10.61 17.14
CA LEU A 132 5.89 -9.57 18.16
C LEU A 132 5.03 -9.87 19.40
N SER A 133 4.06 -10.78 19.29
CA SER A 133 3.18 -11.18 20.40
C SER A 133 3.64 -12.45 21.14
N ALA A 134 4.72 -13.08 20.68
CA ALA A 134 5.29 -14.29 21.25
C ALA A 134 6.30 -13.96 22.36
#